data_AF-A0A1X0RQ16-F1
#
_entry.id   AF-A0A1X0RQ16-F1
#
_cell.length_a   1.000
_cell.length_b   1.000
_cell.length_c   1.000
_cell.angle_alpha   90.00
_cell.angle_beta   90.00
_cell.angle_gamma   90.00
#
_symmetry.space_group_name_H-M   'P 1'
#
loop_
_entity.id
_entity.type
_entity.pdbx_description
1 polymer ?
#
loop_
_entity_poly.entity_id
_entity_poly.type
_entity_poly.pdbx_seq_one_letter_code
_entity_poly.pdbx_strand_id
1 'polypeptide(L)'
;MSSEVETVVHTNSSNEVDSLRFTTRAGGAYIPPHRMRQIQQSIKDTSSEAYQRITWEALKKSINGLINKVNTSNIKMIIPELFAENLIRGRGLYCRSIMKAQTASLPFTPVYAAVTA
;
A
#
# COMPACT_ATOMS: atom_id res chain seq x y z
N MET A 1 26.97 46.40 3.34
CA MET A 1 26.10 45.47 4.09
C MET A 1 25.06 44.93 3.12
N SER A 2 25.47 44.01 2.24
CA SER A 2 24.53 43.28 1.39
C SER A 2 24.16 42.00 2.12
N SER A 3 22.97 41.97 2.68
CA SER A 3 22.38 40.77 3.28
C SER A 3 22.04 39.79 2.16
N GLU A 4 22.82 38.72 2.04
CA GLU A 4 22.45 37.54 1.28
C GLU A 4 21.18 36.96 1.89
N VAL A 5 20.07 37.04 1.15
CA VAL A 5 18.85 36.33 1.48
C VAL A 5 19.14 34.86 1.21
N GLU A 6 19.46 34.10 2.26
CA GLU A 6 19.44 32.64 2.23
C GLU A 6 18.03 32.22 1.79
N THR A 7 17.91 31.83 0.51
CA THR A 7 16.74 31.14 0.01
C THR A 7 16.74 29.77 0.67
N VAL A 8 16.04 29.66 1.80
CA VAL A 8 15.69 28.38 2.40
C VAL A 8 14.94 27.60 1.34
N VAL A 9 15.64 26.68 0.67
CA VAL A 9 15.04 25.69 -0.21
C VAL A 9 14.15 24.84 0.70
N HIS A 10 12.85 25.17 0.75
CA HIS A 10 11.86 24.28 1.31
C HIS A 10 11.86 23.00 0.46
N THR A 11 12.68 22.04 0.86
CA THR A 11 12.60 20.68 0.36
C THR A 11 11.27 20.12 0.85
N ASN A 12 10.24 20.20 0.00
CA ASN A 12 8.95 19.56 0.22
C ASN A 12 9.20 18.09 0.60
N SER A 13 8.81 17.68 1.81
CA SER A 13 8.96 16.31 2.33
C SER A 13 8.28 15.25 1.45
N SER A 14 7.32 15.69 0.62
CA SER A 14 6.68 14.94 -0.46
C SER A 14 7.70 14.35 -1.46
N ASN A 15 8.79 15.07 -1.72
CA ASN A 15 9.82 14.66 -2.66
C ASN A 15 10.68 13.52 -2.12
N GLU A 16 10.78 13.32 -0.81
CA GLU A 16 11.66 12.31 -0.23
C GLU A 16 11.11 10.89 -0.45
N VAL A 17 9.80 10.69 -0.26
CA VAL A 17 9.14 9.38 -0.40
C VAL A 17 9.09 8.91 -1.86
N ASP A 18 8.86 9.84 -2.79
CA ASP A 18 8.88 9.56 -4.22
C ASP A 18 10.32 9.45 -4.75
N SER A 19 11.25 10.30 -4.31
CA SER A 19 12.67 10.17 -4.63
C SER A 19 13.22 8.80 -4.21
N LEU A 20 12.84 8.29 -3.03
CA LEU A 20 13.23 6.97 -2.54
C LEU A 20 12.73 5.79 -3.40
N ARG A 21 11.61 5.96 -4.13
CA ARG A 21 11.04 4.92 -5.00
C ARG A 21 11.53 4.99 -6.45
N PHE A 22 11.99 6.16 -6.91
CA PHE A 22 12.31 6.40 -8.33
C PHE A 22 13.81 6.65 -8.64
N THR A 23 14.70 6.74 -7.64
CA THR A 23 16.10 7.19 -7.87
C THR A 23 17.13 6.15 -8.28
N THR A 24 16.78 4.88 -8.51
CA THR A 24 17.76 3.94 -9.09
C THR A 24 17.19 3.14 -10.24
N ARG A 25 18.00 2.95 -11.29
CA ARG A 25 17.74 2.02 -12.41
C ARG A 25 17.51 0.57 -11.94
N ALA A 26 17.78 0.28 -10.67
CA ALA A 26 17.59 -0.99 -9.98
C ALA A 26 16.41 -0.98 -8.97
N GLY A 27 15.39 -0.14 -9.18
CA GLY A 27 14.11 -0.26 -8.47
C GLY A 27 14.09 0.20 -7.01
N GLY A 28 15.04 1.06 -6.61
CA GLY A 28 15.14 1.62 -5.25
C GLY A 28 15.61 0.60 -4.21
N ALA A 29 16.36 1.05 -3.20
CA ALA A 29 16.75 0.18 -2.09
C ALA A 29 15.53 -0.14 -1.21
N TYR A 30 15.39 -1.39 -0.76
CA TYR A 30 14.33 -1.75 0.18
C TYR A 30 14.42 -0.92 1.47
N ILE A 31 13.31 -0.27 1.82
CA ILE A 31 13.18 0.50 3.06
C ILE A 31 12.46 -0.34 4.11
N PRO A 32 13.08 -0.62 5.25
CA PRO A 32 12.42 -1.34 6.33
C PRO A 32 11.12 -0.67 6.82
N PRO A 33 10.08 -1.44 7.22
CA PRO A 33 8.77 -0.89 7.59
C PRO A 33 8.78 0.09 8.76
N HIS A 34 9.73 -0.03 9.69
CA HIS A 34 9.85 0.90 10.82
C HIS A 34 10.33 2.28 10.38
N ARG A 35 11.32 2.33 9.47
CA ARG A 35 11.82 3.57 8.87
C ARG A 35 10.76 4.22 7.99
N MET A 36 10.04 3.41 7.21
CA MET A 36 8.93 3.92 6.40
C MET A 36 7.82 4.56 7.26
N ARG A 37 7.52 3.99 8.43
CA ARG A 37 6.55 4.57 9.37
C ARG A 37 7.00 5.93 9.93
N GLN A 38 8.28 6.07 10.28
CA GLN A 38 8.84 7.35 10.74
C GLN A 38 8.68 8.45 9.67
N ILE A 39 8.95 8.11 8.40
CA ILE A 39 8.77 9.04 7.28
C ILE A 39 7.29 9.39 7.08
N GLN A 40 6.38 8.42 7.20
CA GLN A 40 4.94 8.66 7.00
C GLN A 40 4.29 9.50 8.11
N GLN A 41 4.83 9.48 9.33
CA GLN A 41 4.29 10.24 10.47
C GLN A 41 4.33 11.77 10.28
N SER A 42 5.22 12.27 9.42
CA SER A 42 5.31 13.70 9.11
C SER A 42 4.19 14.19 8.19
N ILE A 43 3.51 13.28 7.47
CA ILE A 43 2.45 13.61 6.51
C ILE A 43 1.10 13.57 7.23
N LYS A 44 0.62 14.74 7.66
CA LYS A 44 -0.64 14.89 8.41
C LYS A 44 -1.82 15.34 7.56
N ASP A 45 -1.56 15.97 6.42
CA ASP A 45 -2.62 16.47 5.54
C ASP A 45 -3.28 15.32 4.77
N THR A 46 -4.54 15.03 5.12
CA THR A 46 -5.34 13.95 4.55
C THR A 46 -5.78 14.21 3.11
N SER A 47 -5.80 15.46 2.66
CA SER A 47 -6.22 15.83 1.31
C SER A 47 -5.08 15.76 0.30
N SER A 48 -3.83 15.78 0.79
CA SER A 48 -2.63 15.76 -0.05
C SER A 48 -2.52 14.50 -0.92
N GLU A 49 -1.95 14.64 -2.11
CA GLU A 49 -1.65 13.51 -3.01
C GLU A 49 -0.75 12.47 -2.31
N ALA A 50 0.24 12.93 -1.54
CA ALA A 50 1.15 12.08 -0.80
C ALA A 50 0.40 11.17 0.19
N TYR A 51 -0.53 11.72 0.96
CA TYR A 51 -1.36 10.94 1.88
C TYR A 51 -2.28 9.96 1.13
N GLN A 52 -2.90 10.40 0.04
CA GLN A 52 -3.73 9.52 -0.80
C GLN A 52 -2.93 8.35 -1.38
N ARG A 53 -1.67 8.57 -1.77
CA ARG A 53 -0.76 7.54 -2.26
C ARG A 53 -0.33 6.59 -1.15
N ILE A 54 -0.01 7.09 0.05
CA ILE A 54 0.34 6.24 1.21
C ILE A 54 -0.83 5.33 1.59
N THR A 55 -2.04 5.90 1.72
CA THR A 55 -3.24 5.12 2.05
C THR A 55 -3.60 4.12 0.95
N TRP A 56 -3.41 4.47 -0.32
CA TRP A 56 -3.59 3.55 -1.44
C TRP A 56 -2.62 2.37 -1.41
N GLU A 57 -1.35 2.63 -1.12
CA GLU A 57 -0.32 1.60 -1.00
C GLU A 57 -0.55 0.69 0.21
N ALA A 58 -1.05 1.24 1.32
CA ALA A 58 -1.48 0.47 2.48
C ALA A 58 -2.66 -0.44 2.14
N LEU A 59 -3.70 0.09 1.49
CA LEU A 59 -4.87 -0.67 1.03
C LEU A 59 -4.46 -1.84 0.13
N LYS A 60 -3.58 -1.58 -0.85
CA LYS A 60 -3.04 -2.62 -1.75
C LYS A 60 -2.31 -3.73 -0.97
N LYS A 61 -1.48 -3.37 0.01
CA LYS A 61 -0.76 -4.34 0.85
C LYS A 61 -1.71 -5.14 1.74
N SER A 62 -2.70 -4.49 2.35
CA SER A 62 -3.69 -5.14 3.21
C SER A 62 -4.50 -6.18 2.45
N ILE A 63 -5.13 -5.78 1.33
CA ILE A 63 -5.91 -6.69 0.48
C ILE A 63 -5.05 -7.88 0.03
N ASN A 64 -3.85 -7.64 -0.53
CA ASN A 64 -2.97 -8.73 -0.95
C ASN A 64 -2.57 -9.65 0.20
N GLY A 65 -2.32 -9.09 1.39
CA GLY A 65 -2.01 -9.85 2.58
C GLY A 65 -3.17 -10.76 3.00
N LEU A 66 -4.41 -10.26 2.96
CA LEU A 66 -5.61 -11.04 3.30
C LEU A 66 -5.84 -12.18 2.30
N ILE A 67 -5.74 -11.90 0.99
CA ILE A 67 -5.91 -12.93 -0.05
C ILE A 67 -4.83 -14.02 0.05
N ASN A 68 -3.58 -13.67 0.36
CA ASN A 68 -2.52 -14.67 0.51
C ASN A 68 -2.67 -15.51 1.79
N LYS A 69 -3.35 -15.00 2.82
CA LYS A 69 -3.53 -15.70 4.11
C LYS A 69 -4.76 -16.62 4.12
N VAL A 70 -5.72 -16.41 3.22
CA VAL A 70 -7.03 -17.08 3.30
C VAL A 70 -6.93 -18.58 3.03
N ASN A 71 -7.62 -19.37 3.84
CA ASN A 71 -7.75 -20.81 3.70
C ASN A 71 -9.07 -21.29 4.33
N THR A 72 -9.33 -22.59 4.25
CA THR A 72 -10.59 -23.20 4.73
C THR A 72 -10.82 -23.04 6.23
N SER A 73 -9.78 -22.97 7.06
CA SER A 73 -9.92 -22.87 8.52
C SER A 73 -10.10 -21.44 9.00
N ASN A 74 -9.60 -20.43 8.26
CA ASN A 74 -9.61 -19.04 8.70
C ASN A 74 -10.52 -18.11 7.90
N ILE A 75 -11.18 -18.57 6.84
CA ILE A 75 -12.01 -17.72 5.97
C ILE A 75 -13.05 -16.90 6.74
N LYS A 76 -13.65 -17.46 7.79
CA LYS A 76 -14.63 -16.77 8.65
C LYS A 76 -14.05 -15.54 9.38
N MET A 77 -12.73 -15.52 9.63
CA MET A 77 -12.03 -14.39 10.24
C MET A 77 -11.52 -13.39 9.19
N ILE A 78 -11.05 -13.91 8.05
CA ILE A 78 -10.51 -13.08 6.96
C ILE A 78 -11.60 -12.21 6.33
N ILE A 79 -12.82 -12.72 6.17
CA ILE A 79 -13.89 -11.99 5.50
C ILE A 79 -14.24 -10.67 6.23
N PRO A 80 -14.49 -10.65 7.56
CA PRO A 80 -14.65 -9.39 8.29
C PRO A 80 -13.47 -8.42 8.16
N GLU A 81 -12.22 -8.90 8.22
CA GLU A 81 -11.03 -8.06 8.01
C GLU A 81 -11.02 -7.44 6.60
N LEU A 82 -11.41 -8.22 5.58
CA LEU A 82 -11.49 -7.76 4.20
C LEU A 82 -12.58 -6.69 4.02
N PHE A 83 -13.73 -6.84 4.67
CA PHE A 83 -14.81 -5.84 4.63
C PHE A 83 -14.53 -4.59 5.45
N ALA A 84 -13.59 -4.64 6.40
CA ALA A 84 -13.10 -3.45 7.11
C ALA A 84 -12.25 -2.54 6.20
N GLU A 85 -11.71 -3.07 5.11
CA GLU A 85 -10.98 -2.30 4.09
C GLU A 85 -11.94 -1.59 3.13
N ASN A 86 -11.48 -0.48 2.51
CA ASN A 86 -12.27 0.23 1.51
C ASN A 86 -12.27 -0.51 0.16
N LEU A 87 -13.06 -1.59 0.07
CA LEU A 87 -13.19 -2.42 -1.14
C LEU A 87 -13.85 -1.68 -2.31
N ILE A 88 -14.65 -0.64 -2.06
CA ILE A 88 -15.25 0.17 -3.13
C ILE A 88 -14.16 0.93 -3.89
N ARG A 89 -13.25 1.59 -3.16
CA ARG A 89 -12.04 2.23 -3.72
C ARG A 89 -11.09 1.16 -4.28
N GLY A 90 -10.93 0.05 -3.56
CA GLY A 90 -9.99 -1.03 -3.84
C GLY A 90 -10.47 -2.13 -4.80
N ARG A 91 -11.63 -2.02 -5.43
CA ARG A 91 -12.25 -3.13 -6.21
C ARG A 91 -11.33 -3.74 -7.27
N GLY A 92 -10.58 -2.91 -7.99
CA GLY A 92 -9.61 -3.36 -8.97
C GLY A 92 -8.39 -4.04 -8.34
N LEU A 93 -7.98 -3.62 -7.13
CA LEU A 93 -6.91 -4.26 -6.37
C LEU A 93 -7.34 -5.65 -5.91
N TYR A 94 -8.57 -5.76 -5.37
CA TYR A 94 -9.17 -7.02 -4.96
C TYR A 94 -9.25 -8.03 -6.11
N CYS A 95 -9.90 -7.67 -7.23
CA CYS A 95 -10.03 -8.58 -8.37
C CYS A 95 -8.65 -9.04 -8.88
N ARG A 96 -7.68 -8.12 -8.99
CA ARG A 96 -6.33 -8.45 -9.42
C ARG A 96 -5.62 -9.37 -8.43
N SER A 97 -5.84 -9.19 -7.13
CA SER A 97 -5.26 -10.02 -6.08
C SER A 97 -5.79 -11.45 -6.17
N ILE A 98 -7.12 -11.61 -6.28
CA ILE A 98 -7.79 -12.91 -6.47
C ILE A 98 -7.29 -13.60 -7.74
N MET A 99 -7.29 -12.91 -8.89
CA MET A 99 -6.85 -13.49 -10.16
C MET A 99 -5.40 -13.97 -10.09
N LYS A 100 -4.51 -13.18 -9.48
CA LYS A 100 -3.10 -13.58 -9.30
C LYS A 100 -2.94 -14.76 -8.36
N ALA A 101 -3.65 -14.76 -7.24
CA ALA A 101 -3.62 -15.86 -6.27
C ALA A 101 -4.15 -17.16 -6.88
N GLN A 102 -5.23 -17.08 -7.65
CA GLN A 102 -5.79 -18.21 -8.41
C GLN A 102 -4.76 -18.78 -9.40
N THR A 103 -4.13 -17.94 -10.22
CA THR A 103 -3.13 -18.39 -11.19
C THR A 103 -1.89 -18.99 -10.51
N ALA A 104 -1.50 -18.48 -9.35
CA ALA A 104 -0.34 -18.97 -8.61
C ALA A 104 -0.62 -20.22 -7.76
N SER A 105 -1.88 -20.51 -7.42
CA SER A 105 -2.22 -21.53 -6.43
C SER A 105 -3.60 -22.17 -6.68
N LEU A 106 -3.68 -22.95 -7.76
CA LEU A 106 -4.89 -23.65 -8.19
C LEU A 106 -5.58 -24.52 -7.11
N PRO A 107 -4.89 -25.22 -6.19
CA PRO A 107 -5.57 -26.02 -5.16
C PRO A 107 -6.50 -25.21 -4.25
N PHE A 108 -6.29 -23.90 -4.12
CA PHE A 108 -7.12 -23.00 -3.31
C PHE A 108 -8.32 -22.43 -4.06
N THR A 109 -8.57 -22.85 -5.31
CA THR A 109 -9.72 -22.38 -6.12
C THR A 109 -11.05 -22.37 -5.34
N PRO A 110 -11.43 -23.42 -4.58
CA PRO A 110 -12.69 -23.40 -3.83
C PRO A 110 -12.73 -22.32 -2.74
N VAL A 111 -11.58 -22.01 -2.14
CA VAL A 111 -11.46 -20.94 -1.13
C VAL A 111 -11.62 -19.59 -1.80
N TYR A 112 -10.92 -19.33 -2.92
CA TYR A 112 -11.05 -18.07 -3.63
C TYR A 112 -12.48 -17.86 -4.17
N ALA A 113 -13.11 -18.92 -4.67
CA ALA A 113 -14.52 -18.88 -5.09
C ALA A 113 -15.44 -18.50 -3.92
N ALA A 114 -15.24 -19.10 -2.73
CA ALA A 114 -16.01 -18.78 -1.53
C ALA A 114 -15.77 -17.35 -1.03
N VAL A 115 -14.57 -16.79 -1.21
CA VAL A 115 -14.29 -15.38 -0.88
C VAL A 115 -15.01 -14.42 -1.84
N THR A 116 -15.22 -14.84 -3.09
CA THR A 116 -15.84 -13.99 -4.14
C THR A 116 -17.36 -14.10 -4.25
N ALA A 117 -17.98 -15.13 -3.67
CA ALA A 117 -19.41 -15.41 -3.75
C ALA A 117 -20.22 -14.48 -2.82
#